data_AF-A0A645F3Z5-F1
#
_entry.id   AF-A0A645F3Z5-F1
#
_cell.length_a   1.000
_cell.length_b   1.000
_cell.length_c   1.000
_cell.angle_alpha   90.00
_cell.angle_beta   90.00
_cell.angle_gamma   90.00
#
_symmetry.space_group_name_H-M   'P 1'
#
loop_
_entity.id
_entity.type
_entity.pdbx_description
1 polymer ?
#
loop_
_entity_poly.entity_id
_entity_poly.type
_entity_poly.pdbx_seq_one_letter_code
_entity_poly.pdbx_strand_id
1 'polypeptide(L)'
;MLFVLGAELASDEKGLARLQQRIGEEDTQALEQLIDRNMAQSGPLKEFVIPGKNLASAQLHVARTLTRRLERVLIAMSRSLTLRDEPRRYINRLSDALFSMARIEETSPDACA
;
A
#
# COMPACT_ATOMS: atom_id res chain seq x y z
N MET A 1 3.76 7.59 5.84
CA MET A 1 2.61 7.02 6.57
C MET A 1 2.89 5.69 7.25
N LEU A 2 3.61 4.74 6.64
CA LEU A 2 3.91 3.44 7.29
C LEU A 2 4.60 3.55 8.66
N PHE A 3 5.46 4.54 8.87
CA PHE A 3 6.09 4.79 10.17
C PHE A 3 5.07 5.23 11.24
N VAL A 4 4.12 6.08 10.86
CA VAL A 4 3.00 6.52 11.72
C VAL A 4 2.13 5.33 12.11
N LEU A 5 1.83 4.45 11.15
CA LEU A 5 1.11 3.21 11.43
C LEU A 5 1.87 2.31 12.41
N GLY A 6 3.18 2.14 12.23
CA GLY A 6 4.01 1.37 13.14
C GLY A 6 3.96 1.94 14.57
N ALA A 7 4.04 3.26 14.70
CA ALA A 7 3.92 3.95 15.97
C ALA A 7 2.53 3.76 16.59
N GLU A 8 1.45 3.84 15.80
CA GLU A 8 0.07 3.61 16.26
C GLU A 8 -0.12 2.18 16.77
N LEU A 9 0.39 1.17 16.06
CA LEU A 9 0.25 -0.24 16.43
C LEU A 9 1.11 -0.65 17.64
N ALA A 10 2.22 0.05 17.88
CA ALA A 10 3.13 -0.23 19.00
C ALA A 10 2.78 0.55 20.27
N SER A 11 1.88 1.53 20.19
CA SER A 11 1.55 2.43 21.29
C SER A 11 0.43 1.88 22.19
N ASP A 12 0.56 2.10 23.49
CA ASP A 12 -0.54 2.00 24.45
C ASP A 12 -1.41 3.27 24.43
N GLU A 13 -2.42 3.35 25.31
CA GLU A 13 -3.30 4.53 25.40
C GLU A 13 -2.53 5.84 25.62
N LYS A 14 -1.47 5.81 26.42
CA LYS A 14 -0.63 6.99 26.70
C LYS A 14 0.22 7.38 25.49
N GLY A 15 0.78 6.40 24.76
CA GLY A 15 1.49 6.63 23.52
C GLY A 15 0.58 7.19 22.43
N LEU A 16 -0.63 6.66 22.32
CA LEU A 16 -1.66 7.11 21.38
C LEU A 16 -2.09 8.56 21.63
N ALA A 17 -2.14 9.01 22.88
CA ALA A 17 -2.43 10.40 23.22
C ALA A 17 -1.30 11.38 22.82
N ARG A 18 -0.07 10.88 22.65
CA ARG A 18 1.10 11.68 22.24
C ARG A 18 1.32 11.69 20.73
N LEU A 19 0.66 10.78 20.00
CA LEU A 19 0.68 10.73 18.54
C LEU A 19 -0.05 11.94 17.96
N GLN A 20 0.71 12.83 17.33
CA GLN A 20 0.17 14.04 16.67
C GLN A 20 -0.48 13.75 15.33
N GLN A 21 -0.10 12.65 14.69
CA GLN A 21 -0.62 12.23 13.39
C GLN A 21 -1.00 10.76 13.46
N ARG A 22 -2.09 10.41 12.76
CA ARG A 22 -2.52 9.03 12.55
C ARG A 22 -2.97 8.88 11.11
N ILE A 23 -3.05 7.64 10.63
CA ILE A 23 -3.60 7.40 9.30
C ILE A 23 -5.07 7.80 9.28
N GLY A 24 -5.41 8.61 8.28
CA GLY A 24 -6.76 9.13 8.04
C GLY A 24 -7.33 8.69 6.69
N GLU A 25 -8.56 9.16 6.42
CA GLU A 25 -9.23 8.94 5.13
C GLU A 25 -8.50 9.66 3.98
N GLU A 26 -7.96 10.85 4.25
CA GLU A 26 -7.16 11.64 3.29
C GLU A 26 -5.96 10.86 2.73
N ASP A 27 -5.28 10.08 3.57
CA ASP A 27 -4.16 9.23 3.15
C ASP A 27 -4.63 8.12 2.20
N THR A 28 -5.82 7.57 2.46
CA THR A 28 -6.41 6.53 1.62
C THR A 28 -6.86 7.12 0.28
N GLN A 29 -7.48 8.30 0.31
CA GLN A 29 -7.91 9.01 -0.88
C GLN A 29 -6.72 9.41 -1.78
N ALA A 30 -5.59 9.79 -1.18
CA ALA A 30 -4.37 10.06 -1.93
C ALA A 30 -3.86 8.83 -2.69
N LEU A 31 -3.96 7.63 -2.09
CA LEU A 31 -3.63 6.37 -2.77
C LEU A 31 -4.62 6.04 -3.89
N GLU A 32 -5.92 6.25 -3.68
CA GLU A 32 -6.95 6.03 -4.70
C GLU A 32 -6.71 6.93 -5.92
N GLN A 33 -6.44 8.22 -5.70
CA GLN A 33 -6.09 9.14 -6.79
C GLN A 33 -4.82 8.71 -7.54
N LEU A 34 -3.82 8.19 -6.83
CA LEU A 34 -2.60 7.66 -7.47
C LEU A 34 -2.90 6.42 -8.31
N ILE A 35 -3.73 5.51 -7.81
CA ILE A 35 -4.17 4.31 -8.53
C ILE A 35 -4.88 4.70 -9.82
N ASP A 36 -5.85 5.60 -9.74
CA ASP A 36 -6.64 6.04 -10.90
C ASP A 36 -5.75 6.64 -11.99
N ARG A 37 -4.82 7.53 -11.61
CA ARG A 37 -3.84 8.13 -12.55
C ARG A 37 -2.98 7.07 -13.23
N ASN A 38 -2.40 6.16 -12.44
CA ASN A 38 -1.49 5.13 -12.95
C ASN A 38 -2.22 4.12 -13.85
N MET A 39 -3.44 3.73 -13.48
CA MET A 39 -4.26 2.80 -14.26
C MET A 39 -4.75 3.42 -15.56
N ALA A 40 -5.10 4.71 -15.57
CA ALA A 40 -5.46 5.43 -16.78
C ALA A 40 -4.31 5.47 -17.80
N GLN A 41 -3.07 5.62 -17.34
CA GLN A 41 -1.89 5.64 -18.20
C GLN A 41 -1.43 4.24 -18.64
N SER A 42 -1.52 3.22 -17.77
CA SER A 42 -1.07 1.85 -18.08
C SER A 42 -2.01 1.11 -19.04
N GLY A 43 -3.24 1.58 -19.20
CA GLY A 43 -4.27 0.94 -20.03
C GLY A 43 -4.90 -0.31 -19.39
N PRO A 44 -5.87 -0.94 -20.08
CA PRO A 44 -6.65 -2.04 -19.51
C PRO A 44 -5.83 -3.31 -19.33
N LEU A 45 -6.07 -4.02 -18.23
CA LEU A 45 -5.44 -5.31 -17.94
C LEU A 45 -6.10 -6.42 -18.77
N LYS A 46 -5.42 -6.92 -19.80
CA LYS A 46 -5.94 -7.98 -20.68
C LYS A 46 -5.51 -9.39 -20.26
N GLU A 47 -4.43 -9.50 -19.49
CA GLU A 47 -3.81 -10.77 -19.09
C GLU A 47 -3.24 -10.67 -17.67
N PHE A 48 -2.95 -11.82 -17.05
CA PHE A 48 -2.29 -11.86 -15.75
C PHE A 48 -0.88 -11.25 -15.82
N VAL A 49 -0.55 -10.39 -14.86
CA VAL A 49 0.77 -9.76 -14.77
C VAL A 49 1.75 -10.74 -14.14
N ILE A 50 2.80 -11.09 -14.88
CA ILE A 50 3.95 -11.81 -14.35
C ILE A 50 4.91 -10.78 -13.73
N PRO A 51 5.19 -10.87 -12.41
CA PRO A 51 6.09 -9.94 -11.75
C PRO A 51 7.50 -9.94 -12.35
N GLY A 52 8.11 -8.75 -12.44
CA GLY A 52 9.55 -8.62 -12.66
C GLY A 52 9.99 -8.48 -14.11
N LYS A 53 9.18 -7.81 -14.94
CA LYS A 53 9.60 -7.39 -16.29
C LYS A 53 10.86 -6.52 -16.27
N ASN A 54 11.04 -5.70 -15.23
CA ASN A 54 12.26 -4.94 -14.98
C ASN A 54 12.54 -4.85 -13.47
N LEU A 55 13.71 -4.32 -13.10
CA LEU A 55 14.16 -4.27 -11.71
C LEU A 55 13.24 -3.43 -10.83
N ALA A 56 12.81 -2.27 -11.32
CA ALA A 56 11.91 -1.37 -10.59
C ALA A 56 10.55 -2.03 -10.32
N SER A 57 9.93 -2.63 -11.34
CA SER A 57 8.65 -3.33 -11.20
C SER A 57 8.78 -4.56 -10.30
N ALA A 58 9.89 -5.30 -10.38
CA ALA A 58 10.16 -6.42 -9.48
C ALA A 58 10.17 -5.99 -8.01
N GLN A 59 10.88 -4.90 -7.69
CA GLN A 59 10.95 -4.36 -6.34
C GLN A 59 9.58 -3.89 -5.84
N LEU A 60 8.78 -3.25 -6.71
CA LEU A 60 7.41 -2.84 -6.39
C LEU A 60 6.49 -4.05 -6.13
N HIS A 61 6.62 -5.13 -6.91
CA HIS A 61 5.90 -6.38 -6.64
C HIS A 61 6.33 -7.03 -5.33
N VAL A 62 7.61 -7.02 -4.98
CA VAL A 62 8.09 -7.49 -3.67
C VAL A 62 7.45 -6.66 -2.56
N ALA A 63 7.53 -5.33 -2.63
CA ALA A 63 6.89 -4.44 -1.66
C ALA A 63 5.38 -4.73 -1.53
N ARG A 64 4.68 -4.96 -2.64
CA ARG A 64 3.26 -5.33 -2.66
C ARG A 64 2.99 -6.61 -1.87
N THR A 65 3.81 -7.65 -2.02
CA THR A 65 3.64 -8.90 -1.26
C THR A 65 3.85 -8.69 0.25
N LEU A 66 4.79 -7.84 0.64
CA LEU A 66 5.03 -7.48 2.04
C LEU A 66 3.86 -6.68 2.63
N THR A 67 3.29 -5.74 1.87
CA THR A 67 2.10 -4.99 2.26
C THR A 67 0.89 -5.93 2.45
N ARG A 68 0.67 -6.89 1.53
CA ARG A 68 -0.39 -7.89 1.70
C ARG A 68 -0.16 -8.82 2.89
N ARG A 69 1.10 -9.09 3.24
CA ARG A 69 1.45 -9.83 4.46
C ARG A 69 1.07 -9.03 5.71
N LEU A 70 1.39 -7.73 5.74
CA LEU A 70 0.98 -6.83 6.81
C LEU A 70 -0.54 -6.76 6.95
N GLU A 71 -1.28 -6.68 5.84
CA GLU A 71 -2.76 -6.69 5.84
C GLU A 71 -3.32 -7.92 6.58
N ARG A 72 -2.79 -9.11 6.28
CA ARG A 72 -3.21 -10.36 6.95
C ARG A 72 -2.91 -10.34 8.45
N VAL A 73 -1.77 -9.77 8.85
CA VAL A 73 -1.42 -9.60 10.26
C VAL A 73 -2.41 -8.65 10.95
N LEU A 74 -2.74 -7.52 10.32
CA LEU A 74 -3.73 -6.56 10.87
C LEU A 74 -5.11 -7.19 11.03
N ILE A 75 -5.57 -7.98 10.05
CA ILE A 75 -6.84 -8.72 10.13
C ILE A 75 -6.82 -9.77 11.25
N ALA A 76 -5.70 -10.46 11.43
CA ALA A 76 -5.57 -11.43 12.52
C ALA A 76 -5.60 -10.71 13.89
N MET A 77 -4.88 -9.60 14.02
CA MET A 77 -4.85 -8.80 15.25
C MET A 77 -6.21 -8.19 15.59
N SER A 78 -7.00 -7.76 14.59
CA SER A 78 -8.32 -7.18 14.83
C SER A 78 -9.35 -8.16 15.41
N ARG A 79 -9.03 -9.46 15.46
CA ARG A 79 -9.88 -10.48 16.11
C ARG A 79 -9.71 -10.51 17.63
N SER A 80 -8.56 -10.07 18.12
CA SER A 80 -8.21 -10.08 19.56
C SER A 80 -8.10 -8.68 20.17
N LEU A 81 -7.91 -7.65 19.35
CA LEU A 81 -7.71 -6.27 19.76
C LEU A 81 -8.66 -5.34 19.01
N THR A 82 -9.16 -4.31 19.69
CA THR A 82 -9.92 -3.25 19.06
C THR A 82 -8.98 -2.37 18.24
N LEU A 83 -9.02 -2.54 16.92
CA LEU A 83 -8.23 -1.76 15.96
C LEU A 83 -9.13 -0.87 15.12
N ARG A 84 -8.68 0.35 14.89
CA ARG A 84 -9.30 1.28 13.93
C ARG A 84 -9.37 0.67 12.54
N ASP A 85 -10.38 1.08 11.77
CA ASP A 85 -10.58 0.59 10.41
C ASP A 85 -9.68 1.32 9.39
N GLU A 86 -9.31 2.57 9.66
CA GLU A 86 -8.54 3.40 8.72
C GLU A 86 -7.20 2.75 8.32
N PRO A 87 -6.37 2.21 9.24
CA PRO A 87 -5.17 1.47 8.89
C PRO A 87 -5.40 0.29 7.94
N ARG A 88 -6.50 -0.45 8.14
CA ARG A 88 -6.82 -1.63 7.32
C ARG A 88 -7.19 -1.20 5.90
N ARG A 89 -8.02 -0.15 5.75
CA ARG A 89 -8.35 0.43 4.45
C ARG A 89 -7.10 0.96 3.73
N TYR A 90 -6.26 1.70 4.45
CA TYR A 90 -5.01 2.24 3.90
C TYR A 90 -4.06 1.15 3.39
N ILE A 91 -3.80 0.11 4.18
CA ILE A 91 -2.89 -0.99 3.77
C ILE A 91 -3.44 -1.78 2.58
N ASN A 92 -4.76 -1.99 2.53
CA ASN A 92 -5.41 -2.60 1.38
C ASN A 92 -5.14 -1.79 0.10
N ARG A 93 -5.42 -0.48 0.13
CA ARG A 93 -5.19 0.43 -1.01
C ARG A 93 -3.72 0.63 -1.34
N LEU A 94 -2.83 0.60 -0.36
CA LEU A 94 -1.39 0.67 -0.60
C LEU A 94 -0.91 -0.52 -1.45
N SER A 95 -1.49 -1.70 -1.26
CA SER A 95 -1.15 -2.87 -2.08
C SER A 95 -1.56 -2.69 -3.56
N ASP A 96 -2.70 -2.02 -3.81
CA ASP A 96 -3.17 -1.69 -5.16
C ASP A 96 -2.34 -0.56 -5.77
N ALA A 97 -1.93 0.44 -4.99
CA ALA A 97 -1.04 1.51 -5.43
C ALA A 97 0.35 0.98 -5.83
N LEU A 98 0.89 0.03 -5.08
CA LEU A 98 2.15 -0.64 -5.44
C LEU A 98 2.03 -1.44 -6.75
N PHE A 99 0.86 -2.06 -6.98
CA PHE A 99 0.58 -2.72 -8.26
C PHE A 99 0.48 -1.72 -9.42
N SER A 100 -0.23 -0.60 -9.23
CA SER A 100 -0.40 0.42 -10.28
C SER A 100 0.93 1.09 -10.63
N MET A 101 1.80 1.33 -9.65
CA MET A 101 3.16 1.83 -9.89
C MET A 101 4.01 0.79 -10.65
N ALA A 102 3.95 -0.49 -10.27
CA ALA A 102 4.67 -1.53 -11.01
C ALA A 102 4.22 -1.60 -12.47
N ARG A 103 2.93 -1.38 -12.73
CA ARG A 103 2.36 -1.34 -14.07
C ARG A 103 2.89 -0.19 -14.92
N ILE A 104 3.08 0.99 -14.33
CA ILE A 104 3.69 2.14 -14.99
C ILE A 104 5.13 1.83 -15.40
N GLU A 105 5.94 1.31 -14.46
CA GLU A 105 7.33 0.94 -14.74
C GLU A 105 7.43 -0.12 -15.86
N GLU A 106 6.45 -1.01 -15.97
CA GLU A 106 6.41 -2.03 -17.03
C GLU A 106 5.97 -1.48 -18.39
N THR A 107 5.30 -0.33 -18.42
CA THR A 107 4.72 0.28 -19.64
C THR A 107 5.59 1.42 -20.17
N SER A 108 6.37 2.07 -19.30
CA SER A 108 7.40 3.03 -19.68
C SER A 108 8.53 2.35 -20.47
N PRO A 109 8.85 2.81 -21.70
CA PRO A 109 9.85 2.18 -22.57
C PRO A 109 11.30 2.24 -22.07
N ASP A 110 11.61 3.06 -21.07
CA ASP A 110 13.00 3.43 -20.73
C ASP A 110 13.34 3.13 -19.26
N ALA A 111 13.82 1.92 -18.98
CA ALA A 111 14.58 1.63 -17.76
C ALA A 111 15.57 0.47 -17.94
N CYS A 112 16.02 0.24 -19.18
CA CYS A 112 17.25 -0.50 -19.47
C CYS A 112 18.32 0.51 -19.88
N ALA A 113 18.94 1.14 -18.88
CA ALA A 113 20.24 1.77 -18.96
C ALA A 113 21.01 1.43 -17.69
#